data_AF-A0AAW7KWC0-F1
#
_entry.id   AF-A0AAW7KWC0-F1
#
_cell.length_a   1.000
_cell.length_b   1.000
_cell.length_c   1.000
_cell.angle_alpha   90.00
_cell.angle_beta   90.00
_cell.angle_gamma   90.00
#
_symmetry.space_group_name_H-M   'P 1'
#
loop_
_entity.id
_entity.type
_entity.pdbx_description
1 polymer ?
#
loop_
_entity_poly.entity_id
_entity_poly.type
_entity_poly.pdbx_seq_one_letter_code
_entity_poly.pdbx_strand_id
1 'polypeptide(L)'
;MLDEMISQLKDKKSAKRRSAAKKLRKLKNGDAGPFLLSALKEELKDSRTWETQYQMVMAIGECGYKPALDFLKSMAHQTLEATMVYLAIGDAIQRLSMQNEQDVISIFKAIESGNFMVTDGALRAMAMLKMVPAEIDIERIIDHVAAQGKNDGINFWVLAAAPGWSGKKVEEYLHFCSASKRDEITNAVGLAQKHKYKKWSPL
;
A
#
# COMPACT_ATOMS: atom_id res chain seq x y z
N MET A 1 -19.30 16.62 11.51
CA MET A 1 -18.24 16.57 10.49
C MET A 1 -18.09 15.16 9.88
N LEU A 2 -17.98 14.11 10.70
CA LEU A 2 -17.92 12.72 10.20
C LEU A 2 -19.19 12.32 9.42
N ASP A 3 -20.37 12.60 9.97
CA ASP A 3 -21.66 12.23 9.35
C ASP A 3 -21.87 12.89 7.97
N GLU A 4 -21.41 14.13 7.81
CA GLU A 4 -21.47 14.84 6.53
C GLU A 4 -20.58 14.14 5.49
N MET A 5 -19.37 13.73 5.88
CA MET A 5 -18.46 12.99 5.00
C MET A 5 -19.05 11.61 4.63
N ILE A 6 -19.64 10.91 5.60
CA ILE A 6 -20.33 9.64 5.37
C ILE A 6 -21.51 9.83 4.40
N SER A 7 -22.30 10.88 4.58
CA SER A 7 -23.40 11.20 3.66
C SER A 7 -22.89 11.50 2.25
N GLN A 8 -21.75 12.18 2.11
CA GLN A 8 -21.15 12.51 0.81
C GLN A 8 -20.62 11.28 0.06
N LEU A 9 -20.38 10.14 0.72
CA LEU A 9 -20.06 8.88 0.03
C LEU A 9 -21.20 8.37 -0.86
N LYS A 10 -22.43 8.87 -0.69
CA LYS A 10 -23.60 8.52 -1.49
C LYS A 10 -23.99 9.59 -2.51
N ASP A 11 -23.18 10.65 -2.67
CA ASP A 11 -23.50 11.72 -3.62
C ASP A 11 -23.53 11.20 -5.07
N LYS A 12 -24.43 11.72 -5.89
CA LYS A 12 -24.56 11.35 -7.31
C LYS A 12 -23.27 11.61 -8.10
N LYS A 13 -22.47 12.60 -7.71
CA LYS A 13 -21.21 12.96 -8.36
C LYS A 13 -20.03 12.19 -7.78
N SER A 14 -19.36 11.38 -8.62
CA SER A 14 -18.17 10.60 -8.19
C SER A 14 -17.07 11.49 -7.59
N ALA A 15 -16.88 12.71 -8.10
CA ALA A 15 -15.92 13.66 -7.54
C ALA A 15 -16.17 14.02 -6.07
N LYS A 16 -17.45 14.11 -5.65
CA LYS A 16 -17.81 14.36 -4.25
C LYS A 16 -17.60 13.13 -3.38
N ARG A 17 -17.95 11.94 -3.87
CA ARG A 17 -17.66 10.67 -3.19
C ARG A 17 -16.15 10.48 -2.97
N ARG A 18 -15.34 10.76 -3.99
CA ARG A 18 -13.87 10.75 -3.91
C ARG A 18 -13.34 11.73 -2.87
N SER A 19 -13.88 12.95 -2.85
CA SER A 19 -13.51 13.98 -1.86
C SER A 19 -13.81 13.52 -0.43
N ALA A 20 -14.98 12.91 -0.21
CA ALA A 20 -15.35 12.32 1.07
C ALA A 20 -14.38 11.21 1.48
N ALA A 21 -14.09 10.25 0.58
CA ALA A 21 -13.13 9.18 0.85
C ALA A 21 -11.74 9.72 1.22
N LYS A 22 -11.23 10.74 0.51
CA LYS A 22 -9.97 11.43 0.86
C LYS A 22 -9.99 12.07 2.25
N LYS A 23 -11.10 12.71 2.64
CA LYS A 23 -11.25 13.31 3.98
C LYS A 23 -11.31 12.23 5.06
N LEU A 24 -12.06 11.16 4.84
CA LEU A 24 -12.17 10.02 5.76
C LEU A 24 -10.82 9.30 5.94
N ARG A 25 -10.07 9.08 4.85
CA ARG A 25 -8.70 8.55 4.88
C ARG A 25 -7.77 9.38 5.77
N LYS A 26 -7.88 10.71 5.74
CA LYS A 26 -7.09 11.61 6.61
C LYS A 26 -7.55 11.56 8.06
N LEU A 27 -8.85 11.39 8.29
CA LEU A 27 -9.45 11.32 9.61
C LEU A 27 -9.12 10.01 10.34
N LYS A 28 -8.97 8.90 9.59
CA LYS A 28 -8.62 7.56 10.12
C LYS A 28 -9.55 7.07 11.24
N ASN A 29 -10.81 7.48 11.20
CA ASN A 29 -11.80 7.03 12.18
C ASN A 29 -12.40 5.69 11.72
N GLY A 30 -12.24 4.65 12.54
CA GLY A 30 -12.78 3.30 12.30
C GLY A 30 -14.30 3.25 12.10
N ASP A 31 -15.05 4.18 12.67
CA ASP A 31 -16.52 4.29 12.52
C ASP A 31 -16.94 4.54 11.07
N ALA A 32 -16.05 5.10 10.24
CA ALA A 32 -16.29 5.28 8.81
C ALA A 32 -16.21 3.97 8.00
N GLY A 33 -15.59 2.92 8.57
CA GLY A 33 -15.27 1.67 7.90
C GLY A 33 -16.45 0.95 7.23
N PRO A 34 -17.57 0.70 7.94
CA PRO A 34 -18.74 0.06 7.35
C PRO A 34 -19.32 0.87 6.17
N PHE A 35 -19.34 2.20 6.28
CA PHE A 35 -19.87 3.08 5.25
C PHE A 35 -18.96 3.14 4.03
N LEU A 36 -17.64 3.17 4.23
CA LEU A 36 -16.65 3.09 3.16
C LEU A 36 -16.74 1.77 2.42
N LEU A 37 -16.87 0.65 3.12
CA LEU A 37 -17.03 -0.67 2.50
C LEU A 37 -18.33 -0.76 1.69
N SER A 38 -19.45 -0.28 2.26
CA SER A 38 -20.72 -0.23 1.54
C SER A 38 -20.64 0.63 0.29
N ALA A 39 -19.99 1.80 0.38
CA ALA A 39 -19.82 2.70 -0.76
C ALA A 39 -18.90 2.10 -1.84
N LEU A 40 -17.81 1.44 -1.44
CA LEU A 40 -16.90 0.76 -2.37
C LEU A 40 -17.62 -0.33 -3.17
N LYS A 41 -18.44 -1.16 -2.51
CA LYS A 41 -19.23 -2.20 -3.18
C LYS A 41 -20.17 -1.64 -4.25
N GLU A 42 -20.72 -0.45 -4.02
CA GLU A 42 -21.54 0.24 -5.03
C GLU A 42 -20.66 0.86 -6.13
N GLU A 43 -19.55 1.51 -5.77
CA GLU A 43 -18.63 2.18 -6.70
C GLU A 43 -17.98 1.21 -7.69
N LEU A 44 -17.75 -0.04 -7.28
CA LEU A 44 -17.18 -1.09 -8.13
C LEU A 44 -18.07 -1.48 -9.32
N LYS A 45 -19.36 -1.11 -9.31
CA LYS A 45 -20.26 -1.31 -10.45
C LYS A 45 -19.97 -0.37 -11.63
N ASP A 46 -19.21 0.71 -11.41
CA ASP A 46 -18.84 1.68 -12.46
C ASP A 46 -17.31 1.74 -12.61
N SER A 47 -16.77 0.99 -13.58
CA SER A 47 -15.32 0.89 -13.82
C SER A 47 -14.65 2.23 -14.17
N ARG A 48 -15.41 3.21 -14.65
CA ARG A 48 -14.91 4.56 -15.01
C ARG A 48 -14.52 5.38 -13.79
N THR A 49 -14.88 4.94 -12.59
CA THR A 49 -14.67 5.66 -11.33
C THR A 49 -13.48 5.15 -10.52
N TRP A 50 -12.48 4.57 -11.19
CA TRP A 50 -11.34 3.93 -10.53
C TRP A 50 -10.62 4.80 -9.48
N GLU A 51 -10.52 6.12 -9.70
CA GLU A 51 -9.90 7.03 -8.73
C GLU A 51 -10.69 7.08 -7.41
N THR A 52 -12.02 7.00 -7.50
CA THR A 52 -12.91 6.96 -6.35
C THR A 52 -12.81 5.62 -5.64
N GLN A 53 -12.81 4.52 -6.39
CA GLN A 53 -12.59 3.16 -5.86
C GLN A 53 -11.26 3.08 -5.10
N TYR A 54 -10.17 3.57 -5.73
CA TYR A 54 -8.84 3.65 -5.11
C TYR A 54 -8.89 4.41 -3.78
N GLN A 55 -9.47 5.61 -3.74
CA GLN A 55 -9.50 6.40 -2.50
C GLN A 55 -10.37 5.76 -1.42
N MET A 56 -11.45 5.07 -1.78
CA MET A 56 -12.27 4.32 -0.84
C MET A 56 -11.48 3.14 -0.24
N VAL A 57 -10.79 2.35 -1.05
CA VAL A 57 -9.94 1.25 -0.57
C VAL A 57 -8.84 1.77 0.37
N MET A 58 -8.15 2.85 -0.02
CA MET A 58 -7.14 3.48 0.83
C MET A 58 -7.71 4.00 2.15
N ALA A 59 -8.92 4.58 2.13
CA ALA A 59 -9.60 5.01 3.33
C ALA A 59 -9.96 3.84 4.25
N ILE A 60 -10.44 2.71 3.71
CA ILE A 60 -10.73 1.49 4.49
C ILE A 60 -9.47 1.01 5.21
N GLY A 61 -8.34 0.92 4.50
CA GLY A 61 -7.05 0.51 5.08
C GLY A 61 -6.57 1.45 6.19
N GLU A 62 -6.63 2.77 5.96
CA GLU A 62 -6.20 3.78 6.94
C GLU A 62 -7.16 3.93 8.14
N CYS A 63 -8.43 3.58 7.98
CA CYS A 63 -9.39 3.51 9.11
C CYS A 63 -9.29 2.20 9.90
N GLY A 64 -8.46 1.23 9.48
CA GLY A 64 -8.26 -0.01 10.21
C GLY A 64 -9.50 -0.93 10.24
N TYR A 65 -10.40 -0.83 9.26
CA TYR A 65 -11.66 -1.59 9.25
C TYR A 65 -11.45 -3.05 8.82
N LYS A 66 -10.97 -3.88 9.78
CA LYS A 66 -10.67 -5.31 9.59
C LYS A 66 -11.79 -6.14 8.95
N PRO A 67 -13.10 -5.90 9.18
CA PRO A 67 -14.17 -6.66 8.52
C PRO A 67 -14.18 -6.56 6.98
N ALA A 68 -13.46 -5.62 6.37
CA ALA A 68 -13.31 -5.55 4.92
C ALA A 68 -12.26 -6.52 4.35
N LEU A 69 -11.47 -7.20 5.19
CA LEU A 69 -10.28 -7.94 4.74
C LEU A 69 -10.60 -9.04 3.72
N ASP A 70 -11.59 -9.88 4.01
CA ASP A 70 -11.94 -11.00 3.11
C ASP A 70 -12.51 -10.49 1.78
N PHE A 71 -13.27 -9.41 1.81
CA PHE A 71 -13.73 -8.73 0.61
C PHE A 71 -12.53 -8.25 -0.23
N LEU A 72 -11.58 -7.53 0.37
CA LEU A 72 -10.40 -7.02 -0.35
C LEU A 72 -9.51 -8.13 -0.90
N LYS A 73 -9.32 -9.23 -0.15
CA LYS A 73 -8.60 -10.41 -0.65
C LYS A 73 -9.28 -11.01 -1.87
N SER A 74 -10.61 -11.13 -1.86
CA SER A 74 -11.34 -11.63 -3.04
C SER A 74 -11.14 -10.72 -4.26
N MET A 75 -11.09 -9.40 -4.05
CA MET A 75 -10.84 -8.42 -5.11
C MET A 75 -9.44 -8.52 -5.71
N ALA A 76 -8.43 -8.93 -4.94
CA ALA A 76 -7.06 -9.09 -5.43
C ALA A 76 -6.94 -10.16 -6.55
N HIS A 77 -7.89 -11.08 -6.62
CA HIS A 77 -7.95 -12.16 -7.60
C HIS A 77 -8.96 -11.92 -8.74
N GLN A 78 -9.80 -10.89 -8.64
CA GLN A 78 -10.74 -10.51 -9.71
C GLN A 78 -10.03 -9.70 -10.78
N THR A 79 -10.54 -9.69 -12.01
CA THR A 79 -10.07 -8.80 -13.07
C THR A 79 -10.65 -7.40 -12.88
N LEU A 80 -9.78 -6.40 -12.71
CA LEU A 80 -10.13 -4.99 -12.64
C LEU A 80 -9.57 -4.26 -13.86
N GLU A 81 -10.40 -3.43 -14.51
CA GLU A 81 -9.97 -2.64 -15.67
C GLU A 81 -8.84 -1.67 -15.31
N ALA A 82 -8.89 -1.09 -14.10
CA ALA A 82 -7.91 -0.13 -13.63
C ALA A 82 -6.93 -0.76 -12.63
N THR A 83 -5.70 -0.97 -13.07
CA THR A 83 -4.64 -1.64 -12.29
C THR A 83 -4.26 -0.90 -11.00
N MET A 84 -4.44 0.42 -10.94
CA MET A 84 -4.18 1.22 -9.74
C MET A 84 -5.03 0.81 -8.53
N VAL A 85 -6.20 0.22 -8.74
CA VAL A 85 -7.06 -0.26 -7.64
C VAL A 85 -6.41 -1.45 -6.93
N TYR A 86 -5.68 -2.32 -7.64
CA TYR A 86 -4.90 -3.40 -7.01
C TYR A 86 -3.83 -2.88 -6.05
N LEU A 87 -3.20 -1.76 -6.39
CA LEU A 87 -2.20 -1.13 -5.53
C LEU A 87 -2.83 -0.66 -4.21
N ALA A 88 -4.02 -0.04 -4.26
CA ALA A 88 -4.75 0.27 -3.03
C ALA A 88 -5.18 -0.99 -2.27
N ILE A 89 -5.59 -2.04 -2.96
CA ILE A 89 -5.99 -3.31 -2.35
C ILE A 89 -4.82 -3.94 -1.59
N GLY A 90 -3.64 -4.05 -2.21
CA GLY A 90 -2.45 -4.60 -1.56
C GLY A 90 -2.05 -3.82 -0.31
N ASP A 91 -2.08 -2.49 -0.40
CA ASP A 91 -1.79 -1.59 0.74
C ASP A 91 -2.78 -1.80 1.90
N ALA A 92 -4.07 -1.81 1.59
CA ALA A 92 -5.12 -2.02 2.58
C ALA A 92 -5.08 -3.43 3.18
N ILE A 93 -4.84 -4.48 2.38
CA ILE A 93 -4.70 -5.85 2.89
C ILE A 93 -3.55 -5.94 3.89
N GLN A 94 -2.38 -5.35 3.59
CA GLN A 94 -1.25 -5.34 4.51
C GLN A 94 -1.65 -4.69 5.84
N ARG A 95 -2.17 -3.45 5.82
CA ARG A 95 -2.59 -2.74 7.04
C ARG A 95 -3.60 -3.50 7.89
N LEU A 96 -4.58 -4.14 7.25
CA LEU A 96 -5.70 -4.77 7.94
C LEU A 96 -5.39 -6.18 8.45
N SER A 97 -4.42 -6.86 7.83
CA SER A 97 -4.07 -8.25 8.18
C SER A 97 -3.00 -8.34 9.27
N MET A 98 -2.19 -7.29 9.46
CA MET A 98 -1.16 -7.23 10.48
C MET A 98 -1.71 -7.55 11.88
N GLN A 99 -1.07 -8.51 12.55
CA GLN A 99 -1.28 -8.79 13.98
C GLN A 99 -0.31 -8.01 14.88
N ASN A 100 0.84 -7.62 14.34
CA ASN A 100 1.85 -6.80 15.00
C ASN A 100 2.63 -5.98 13.95
N GLU A 101 3.56 -5.14 14.40
CA GLU A 101 4.32 -4.22 13.52
C GLU A 101 5.33 -4.90 12.58
N GLN A 102 5.63 -6.18 12.78
CA GLN A 102 6.55 -6.97 11.96
C GLN A 102 5.83 -7.93 11.00
N ASP A 103 4.50 -8.02 11.07
CA ASP A 103 3.72 -9.02 10.33
C ASP A 103 3.68 -8.71 8.82
N VAL A 104 4.42 -9.50 8.04
CA VAL A 104 4.53 -9.39 6.59
C VAL A 104 3.88 -10.55 5.83
N ILE A 105 3.05 -11.37 6.49
CA ILE A 105 2.47 -12.58 5.87
C ILE A 105 1.71 -12.24 4.59
N SER A 106 0.97 -11.13 4.56
CA SER A 106 0.27 -10.68 3.36
C SER A 106 1.17 -10.18 2.24
N ILE A 107 2.38 -9.69 2.53
CA ILE A 107 3.36 -9.33 1.50
C ILE A 107 3.76 -10.59 0.72
N PHE A 108 4.07 -11.68 1.42
CA PHE A 108 4.42 -12.94 0.76
C PHE A 108 3.24 -13.54 -0.03
N LYS A 109 2.02 -13.47 0.51
CA LYS A 109 0.83 -13.88 -0.26
C LYS A 109 0.61 -13.02 -1.51
N ALA A 110 0.92 -11.73 -1.46
CA ALA A 110 0.86 -10.86 -2.63
C ALA A 110 1.93 -11.26 -3.66
N ILE A 111 3.16 -11.53 -3.23
CA ILE A 111 4.24 -12.04 -4.09
C ILE A 111 3.83 -13.36 -4.77
N GLU A 112 3.31 -14.32 -4.01
CA GLU A 112 2.85 -15.63 -4.50
C GLU A 112 1.69 -15.52 -5.50
N SER A 113 0.87 -14.46 -5.41
CA SER A 113 -0.24 -14.25 -6.33
C SER A 113 0.21 -13.89 -7.75
N GLY A 114 1.46 -13.43 -7.94
CA GLY A 114 1.96 -12.92 -9.20
C GLY A 114 1.37 -11.57 -9.64
N ASN A 115 0.43 -10.99 -8.88
CA ASN A 115 -0.13 -9.68 -9.19
C ASN A 115 0.81 -8.58 -8.69
N PHE A 116 1.67 -8.11 -9.59
CA PHE A 116 2.67 -7.07 -9.32
C PHE A 116 2.09 -5.84 -8.60
N MET A 117 0.90 -5.37 -8.99
CA MET A 117 0.31 -4.18 -8.39
C MET A 117 -0.16 -4.40 -6.96
N VAL A 118 -0.64 -5.60 -6.62
CA VAL A 118 -0.97 -5.96 -5.23
C VAL A 118 0.32 -6.02 -4.40
N THR A 119 1.38 -6.61 -4.94
CA THR A 119 2.70 -6.66 -4.27
C THR A 119 3.26 -5.25 -4.04
N ASP A 120 3.24 -4.39 -5.06
CA ASP A 120 3.70 -3.00 -4.95
C ASP A 120 2.91 -2.24 -3.87
N GLY A 121 1.59 -2.43 -3.83
CA GLY A 121 0.72 -1.89 -2.79
C GLY A 121 1.09 -2.36 -1.38
N ALA A 122 1.34 -3.66 -1.20
CA ALA A 122 1.70 -4.24 0.09
C ALA A 122 3.08 -3.73 0.58
N LEU A 123 4.07 -3.66 -0.31
CA LEU A 123 5.39 -3.09 -0.01
C LEU A 123 5.31 -1.59 0.28
N ARG A 124 4.44 -0.86 -0.42
CA ARG A 124 4.16 0.54 -0.10
C ARG A 124 3.60 0.70 1.31
N ALA A 125 2.63 -0.12 1.72
CA ALA A 125 2.12 -0.08 3.09
C ALA A 125 3.24 -0.31 4.11
N MET A 126 4.10 -1.30 3.87
CA MET A 126 5.28 -1.57 4.70
C MET A 126 6.18 -0.34 4.87
N ALA A 127 6.49 0.35 3.76
CA ALA A 127 7.29 1.58 3.78
C ALA A 127 6.59 2.73 4.53
N MET A 128 5.30 2.93 4.27
CA MET A 128 4.51 4.01 4.88
C MET A 128 4.31 3.81 6.39
N LEU A 129 4.25 2.55 6.84
CA LEU A 129 4.17 2.16 8.24
C LEU A 129 5.54 2.08 8.91
N LYS A 130 6.64 2.22 8.14
CA LYS A 130 8.03 2.08 8.63
C LYS A 130 8.27 0.74 9.33
N MET A 131 7.69 -0.32 8.78
CA MET A 131 7.82 -1.66 9.37
C MET A 131 9.28 -2.11 9.40
N VAL A 132 9.65 -2.80 10.47
CA VAL A 132 10.94 -3.50 10.61
C VAL A 132 10.60 -4.99 10.81
N PRO A 133 10.47 -5.77 9.72
CA PRO A 133 10.20 -7.21 9.81
C PRO A 133 11.37 -7.97 10.45
N ALA A 134 11.19 -9.26 10.71
CA ALA A 134 12.29 -10.13 11.10
C ALA A 134 13.38 -10.17 10.01
N GLU A 135 14.64 -10.36 10.40
CA GLU A 135 15.79 -10.38 9.49
C GLU A 135 15.57 -11.35 8.32
N ILE A 136 15.13 -12.58 8.60
CA ILE A 136 14.83 -13.58 7.57
C ILE A 136 13.79 -13.11 6.54
N ASP A 137 12.80 -12.33 6.98
CA ASP A 137 11.76 -11.82 6.09
C ASP A 137 12.25 -10.62 5.28
N ILE A 138 13.09 -9.76 5.87
CA ILE A 138 13.80 -8.69 5.16
C ILE A 138 14.63 -9.27 4.02
N GLU A 139 15.42 -10.31 4.29
CA GLU A 139 16.26 -10.95 3.28
C GLU A 139 15.42 -11.52 2.12
N ARG A 140 14.33 -12.23 2.44
CA ARG A 140 13.41 -12.78 1.43
C ARG A 140 12.74 -11.70 0.58
N ILE A 141 12.35 -10.58 1.18
CA ILE A 141 11.78 -9.45 0.44
C ILE A 141 12.83 -8.85 -0.48
N ILE A 142 14.06 -8.64 0.00
CA ILE A 142 15.18 -8.13 -0.79
C ILE A 142 15.47 -9.04 -1.98
N ASP A 143 15.56 -10.36 -1.76
CA ASP A 143 15.83 -11.32 -2.83
C ASP A 143 14.77 -11.27 -3.93
N HIS A 144 13.49 -11.16 -3.55
CA HIS A 144 12.40 -11.03 -4.51
C HIS A 144 12.51 -9.77 -5.37
N VAL A 145 12.75 -8.60 -4.77
CA VAL A 145 12.77 -7.34 -5.53
C VAL A 145 14.07 -7.13 -6.32
N ALA A 146 15.20 -7.59 -5.78
CA ALA A 146 16.50 -7.47 -6.44
C ALA A 146 16.56 -8.31 -7.73
N ALA A 147 15.86 -9.45 -7.77
CA ALA A 147 15.76 -10.30 -8.95
C ALA A 147 15.10 -9.62 -10.16
N GLN A 148 14.28 -8.58 -9.95
CA GLN A 148 13.64 -7.81 -11.03
C GLN A 148 14.58 -6.74 -11.63
N GLY A 149 15.71 -6.48 -10.99
CA GLY A 149 16.74 -5.54 -11.42
C GLY A 149 16.66 -4.16 -10.76
N LYS A 150 17.81 -3.51 -10.57
CA LYS A 150 17.97 -2.27 -9.79
C LYS A 150 17.21 -1.02 -10.26
N ASN A 151 16.67 -1.04 -11.48
CA ASN A 151 15.89 0.06 -12.03
C ASN A 151 14.38 -0.19 -11.92
N ASP A 152 13.96 -1.38 -11.50
CA ASP A 152 12.55 -1.68 -11.32
C ASP A 152 11.95 -0.84 -10.19
N GLY A 153 10.75 -0.32 -10.42
CA GLY A 153 10.06 0.56 -9.49
C GLY A 153 9.76 -0.09 -8.14
N ILE A 154 9.60 -1.42 -8.10
CA ILE A 154 9.28 -2.15 -6.88
C ILE A 154 10.38 -2.00 -5.79
N ASN A 155 11.63 -1.78 -6.21
CA ASN A 155 12.75 -1.53 -5.29
C ASN A 155 12.54 -0.26 -4.46
N PHE A 156 11.85 0.74 -5.01
CA PHE A 156 11.66 2.02 -4.34
C PHE A 156 10.99 1.86 -2.97
N TRP A 157 9.93 1.04 -2.88
CA TRP A 157 9.22 0.86 -1.61
C TRP A 157 10.03 0.07 -0.58
N VAL A 158 10.80 -0.93 -1.02
CA VAL A 158 11.72 -1.66 -0.11
C VAL A 158 12.80 -0.72 0.43
N LEU A 159 13.40 0.09 -0.42
CA LEU A 159 14.39 1.10 -0.02
C LEU A 159 13.79 2.18 0.90
N ALA A 160 12.55 2.58 0.65
CA ALA A 160 11.83 3.54 1.49
C ALA A 160 11.50 2.98 2.89
N ALA A 161 11.36 1.65 3.03
CA ALA A 161 11.16 0.96 4.31
C ALA A 161 12.48 0.72 5.06
N ALA A 162 13.58 0.57 4.32
CA ALA A 162 14.91 0.19 4.83
C ALA A 162 15.63 1.13 5.81
N PRO A 163 15.26 2.41 6.09
CA PRO A 163 16.00 3.21 7.07
C PRO A 163 16.09 2.61 8.48
N GLY A 164 15.14 1.74 8.85
CA GLY A 164 15.15 1.01 10.12
C GLY A 164 15.68 -0.42 10.03
N TRP A 165 16.14 -0.86 8.86
CA TRP A 165 16.64 -2.22 8.64
C TRP A 165 18.16 -2.25 8.82
N SER A 166 18.69 -3.42 9.18
CA SER A 166 20.11 -3.65 9.41
C SER A 166 20.52 -5.04 8.93
N GLY A 167 21.83 -5.28 8.81
CA GLY A 167 22.39 -6.57 8.44
C GLY A 167 23.09 -6.54 7.09
N LYS A 168 23.97 -7.52 6.87
CA LYS A 168 24.84 -7.59 5.69
C LYS A 168 24.06 -7.58 4.38
N LYS A 169 22.94 -8.31 4.31
CA LYS A 169 22.10 -8.36 3.12
C LYS A 169 21.51 -7.00 2.75
N VAL A 170 21.13 -6.21 3.76
CA VAL A 170 20.62 -4.84 3.57
C VAL A 170 21.72 -3.95 3.01
N GLU A 171 22.93 -4.00 3.55
CA GLU A 171 24.08 -3.22 3.07
C GLU A 171 24.42 -3.55 1.61
N GLU A 172 24.48 -4.83 1.27
CA GLU A 172 24.70 -5.31 -0.10
C GLU A 172 23.60 -4.84 -1.05
N TYR A 173 22.35 -4.90 -0.63
CA TYR A 173 21.20 -4.43 -1.41
C TYR A 173 21.25 -2.92 -1.64
N LEU A 174 21.57 -2.12 -0.61
CA LEU A 174 21.73 -0.67 -0.76
C LEU A 174 22.86 -0.33 -1.73
N HIS A 175 23.98 -1.05 -1.69
CA HIS A 175 25.07 -0.90 -2.65
C HIS A 175 24.66 -1.28 -4.08
N PHE A 176 23.93 -2.39 -4.24
CA PHE A 176 23.38 -2.80 -5.54
C PHE A 176 22.47 -1.71 -6.14
N CYS A 177 21.56 -1.16 -5.35
CA CYS A 177 20.62 -0.12 -5.77
C CYS A 177 21.27 1.26 -5.93
N SER A 178 22.41 1.56 -5.32
CA SER A 178 23.09 2.86 -5.47
C SER A 178 23.56 3.10 -6.91
N ALA A 179 23.74 2.05 -7.69
CA ALA A 179 24.09 2.11 -9.11
C ALA A 179 22.86 2.21 -10.04
N SER A 180 21.67 2.48 -9.51
CA SER A 180 20.45 2.69 -10.30
C SER A 180 20.54 3.97 -11.13
N LYS A 181 19.86 3.97 -12.28
CA LYS A 181 19.74 5.17 -13.15
C LYS A 181 18.55 6.05 -12.77
N ARG A 182 17.75 5.64 -11.77
CA ARG A 182 16.54 6.36 -11.33
C ARG A 182 16.84 7.16 -10.07
N ASP A 183 16.63 8.48 -10.15
CA ASP A 183 16.91 9.41 -9.07
C ASP A 183 16.11 9.10 -7.80
N GLU A 184 14.88 8.64 -7.93
CA GLU A 184 14.04 8.24 -6.80
C GLU A 184 14.61 7.04 -6.05
N ILE A 185 15.26 6.10 -6.74
CA ILE A 185 15.90 4.92 -6.15
C ILE A 185 17.18 5.33 -5.45
N THR A 186 18.06 6.08 -6.11
CA THR A 186 19.33 6.52 -5.50
C THR A 186 19.11 7.46 -4.31
N ASN A 187 18.07 8.30 -4.36
CA ASN A 187 17.65 9.13 -3.23
C ASN A 187 17.13 8.27 -2.06
N ALA A 188 16.30 7.26 -2.33
CA ALA A 188 15.83 6.33 -1.30
C ALA A 188 17.00 5.55 -0.66
N VAL A 189 17.99 5.10 -1.45
CA VAL A 189 19.24 4.50 -0.93
C VAL A 189 19.95 5.46 0.02
N GLY A 190 20.17 6.72 -0.39
CA GLY A 190 20.87 7.70 0.43
C GLY A 190 20.13 8.04 1.73
N LEU A 191 18.80 7.95 1.74
CA LEU A 191 17.99 8.07 2.95
C LEU A 191 18.14 6.85 3.87
N ALA A 192 18.08 5.63 3.31
CA ALA A 192 18.24 4.39 4.05
C ALA A 192 19.62 4.28 4.70
N GLN A 193 20.70 4.59 3.98
CA GLN A 193 22.08 4.62 4.50
C GLN A 193 22.27 5.62 5.66
N LYS A 194 21.45 6.67 5.72
CA LYS A 194 21.48 7.69 6.77
C LYS A 194 20.50 7.39 7.91
N HIS A 195 19.79 6.26 7.85
CA HIS A 195 18.70 5.92 8.77
C HIS A 195 17.61 7.02 8.85
N LYS A 196 17.32 7.68 7.73
CA LYS A 196 16.36 8.79 7.66
C LYS A 196 15.10 8.43 6.90
N TYR A 197 13.96 8.49 7.58
CA TYR A 197 12.66 8.41 6.92
C TYR A 197 12.26 9.75 6.29
N LYS A 198 11.70 9.68 5.07
CA LYS A 198 11.02 10.79 4.40
C LYS A 198 9.51 10.56 4.42
N LYS A 199 8.73 11.63 4.51
CA LYS A 199 7.29 11.56 4.29
C LYS A 199 7.00 11.41 2.80
N TRP A 200 6.52 10.25 2.41
CA TRP A 200 6.09 9.97 1.04
C TRP A 200 4.62 10.34 0.87
N SER A 201 4.26 10.87 -0.30
CA SER A 201 2.90 11.29 -0.64
C SER A 201 2.43 10.53 -1.87
N PRO A 202 2.08 9.23 -1.74
CA PRO A 202 1.44 8.51 -2.83
C PRO A 202 0.04 9.07 -3.11
N LEU A 203 -0.49 8.79 -4.32
CA LEU A 203 -1.80 9.25 -4.82
C LEU A 203 -2.97 9.08 -3.82
#